data_AF-A0A931HKD8-F1
#
_entry.id   AF-A0A931HKD8-F1
#
_cell.length_a   1.000
_cell.length_b   1.000
_cell.length_c   1.000
_cell.angle_alpha   90.00
_cell.angle_beta   90.00
_cell.angle_gamma   90.00
#
_symmetry.space_group_name_H-M   'P 1'
#
loop_
_entity.id
_entity.type
_entity.pdbx_description
1 polymer ?
#
loop_
_entity_poly.entity_id
_entity_poly.type
_entity_poly.pdbx_seq_one_letter_code
_entity_poly.pdbx_strand_id
1 'polypeptide(L)'
;MSLRRSSLVLAIVGVLLIAAAGLIRFVLVPSMTKMPTELDGRSTYTGSLQSFDPSKFALGDGVEFTVTRHVEVDHVDGDVAVITSVAETHRPTGDSTSAHTYALSRVDYSQQPAPEGFEVEDQKGAMVFSLPMNPSPDGNALYDTVTREPIPLEHVGDSVLEGREVFDLRGHLTAPIADPAVLAPAQAGIAAMAGVGDGSVLPKQILQVLAGVLPPEKAQPITAALAAQPDLVPVVLTADTTVDLNIDTRFGSTVRSVQDQTTVLNMQAGEELIPLLDLSRAVVGTDDASVADTASKLSSSETMLDIVSKWLPLLLTVIGVVLIVVAFLRRRPEPASPPAGEADDASGEVLESTGSES
;
A
#
# COMPACT_ATOMS: atom_id res chain seq x y z
N MET A 1 -49.84 34.38 0.25
CA MET A 1 -48.64 34.59 1.10
C MET A 1 -47.41 34.67 0.20
N SER A 2 -46.90 35.88 -0.07
CA SER A 2 -45.66 36.02 -0.85
C SER A 2 -44.46 35.79 0.08
N LEU A 3 -43.62 34.81 -0.22
CA LEU A 3 -42.35 34.64 0.48
C LEU A 3 -41.48 35.86 0.20
N ARG A 4 -40.96 36.50 1.26
CA ARG A 4 -39.91 37.50 1.10
C ARG A 4 -38.74 36.83 0.38
N ARG A 5 -38.33 37.40 -0.76
CA ARG A 5 -37.27 36.83 -1.63
C ARG A 5 -36.00 36.48 -0.85
N SER A 6 -35.66 37.27 0.17
CA SER A 6 -34.49 37.02 1.04
C SER A 6 -34.61 35.77 1.91
N SER A 7 -35.79 35.47 2.49
CA SER A 7 -36.01 34.24 3.24
C SER A 7 -35.94 33.01 2.35
N LEU A 8 -36.42 33.12 1.10
CA LEU A 8 -36.32 32.03 0.13
C LEU A 8 -34.86 31.75 -0.24
N VAL A 9 -34.05 32.80 -0.50
CA VAL A 9 -32.62 32.65 -0.81
C VAL A 9 -31.87 31.98 0.34
N LEU A 10 -32.11 32.39 1.59
CA LEU A 10 -31.47 31.77 2.77
C LEU A 10 -31.82 30.29 2.91
N ALA A 11 -33.08 29.91 2.68
CA ALA A 11 -33.50 28.51 2.71
C ALA A 11 -32.82 27.69 1.60
N ILE A 12 -32.74 28.22 0.37
CA ILE A 12 -32.07 27.56 -0.76
C ILE A 12 -30.58 27.36 -0.46
N VAL A 13 -29.88 28.40 0.00
CA VAL A 13 -28.45 28.30 0.36
C VAL A 13 -28.27 27.26 1.47
N GLY A 14 -29.11 27.26 2.50
CA GLY A 14 -29.02 26.28 3.58
C GLY A 14 -29.18 24.84 3.10
N VAL A 15 -30.11 24.58 2.18
CA VAL A 15 -30.27 23.26 1.54
C VAL A 15 -29.05 22.89 0.71
N LEU A 16 -28.48 23.83 -0.06
CA LEU A 16 -27.28 23.58 -0.85
C LEU A 16 -26.07 23.24 0.01
N LEU A 17 -25.88 23.87 1.18
CA LEU A 17 -24.79 23.52 2.09
C LEU A 17 -24.93 22.10 2.66
N ILE A 18 -26.15 21.69 3.02
CA ILE A 18 -26.41 20.32 3.48
C ILE A 18 -26.19 19.32 2.34
N ALA A 19 -26.63 19.63 1.12
CA ALA A 19 -26.38 18.80 -0.05
C ALA A 19 -24.87 18.67 -0.34
N ALA A 20 -24.12 19.77 -0.23
CA ALA A 20 -22.66 19.76 -0.37
C ALA A 20 -21.97 18.91 0.71
N ALA A 21 -22.42 18.99 1.97
CA ALA A 21 -21.94 18.12 3.05
C ALA A 21 -22.16 16.63 2.72
N GLY A 22 -23.33 16.29 2.18
CA GLY A 22 -23.63 14.95 1.66
C GLY A 22 -22.69 14.54 0.53
N LEU A 23 -22.48 15.39 -0.46
CA LEU A 23 -21.58 15.12 -1.59
C LEU A 23 -20.14 14.87 -1.12
N ILE A 24 -19.64 15.67 -0.20
CA ILE A 24 -18.29 15.48 0.36
C ILE A 24 -18.19 14.11 1.03
N ARG A 25 -19.15 13.78 1.90
CA ARG A 25 -19.12 12.54 2.68
C ARG A 25 -19.26 11.28 1.82
N PHE A 26 -20.14 11.30 0.82
CA PHE A 26 -20.53 10.09 0.07
C PHE A 26 -19.85 9.94 -1.28
N VAL A 27 -19.22 10.99 -1.81
CA VAL A 27 -18.54 10.96 -3.11
C VAL A 27 -17.07 11.32 -2.97
N LEU A 28 -16.76 12.46 -2.34
CA LEU A 28 -15.38 12.94 -2.26
C LEU A 28 -14.52 12.08 -1.33
N VAL A 29 -14.99 11.78 -0.12
CA VAL A 29 -14.22 10.99 0.86
C VAL A 29 -13.89 9.59 0.32
N PRO A 30 -14.85 8.79 -0.19
CA PRO A 30 -14.52 7.49 -0.78
C PRO A 30 -13.56 7.60 -1.97
N SER A 31 -13.63 8.67 -2.76
CA SER A 31 -12.70 8.90 -3.87
C SER A 31 -11.29 9.24 -3.39
N MET A 32 -11.14 9.93 -2.27
CA MET A 32 -9.85 10.30 -1.68
C MET A 32 -9.17 9.13 -0.95
N THR A 33 -9.93 8.12 -0.53
CA THR A 33 -9.38 6.90 0.09
C THR A 33 -8.97 5.85 -0.93
N LYS A 34 -9.30 6.05 -2.21
CA LYS A 34 -8.78 5.20 -3.29
C LYS A 34 -7.32 5.54 -3.55
N MET A 35 -6.59 4.57 -4.07
CA MET A 35 -5.29 4.80 -4.69
C MET A 35 -5.42 5.93 -5.74
N PRO A 36 -4.54 6.93 -5.69
CA PRO A 36 -4.57 8.05 -6.63
C PRO A 36 -4.33 7.54 -8.05
N THR A 37 -4.82 8.28 -9.04
CA THR A 37 -4.56 7.96 -10.46
C THR A 37 -3.11 8.20 -10.86
N GLU A 38 -2.41 9.00 -10.06
CA GLU A 38 -0.99 9.29 -10.19
C GLU A 38 -0.39 9.00 -8.82
N LEU A 39 0.42 7.95 -8.74
CA LEU A 39 1.24 7.65 -7.57
C LEU A 39 2.69 7.69 -8.04
N ASP A 40 3.52 8.36 -7.27
CA ASP A 40 4.97 8.37 -7.44
C ASP A 40 5.57 8.32 -6.03
N GLY A 41 5.97 7.12 -5.61
CA GLY A 41 6.49 6.83 -4.29
C GLY A 41 7.93 6.36 -4.37
N ARG A 42 8.83 6.99 -3.60
CA ARG A 42 10.22 6.55 -3.46
C ARG A 42 10.50 6.14 -2.03
N SER A 43 11.12 4.99 -1.85
CA SER A 43 11.59 4.50 -0.56
C SER A 43 13.04 4.06 -0.68
N THR A 44 13.84 4.38 0.34
CA THR A 44 15.23 3.96 0.41
C THR A 44 15.39 2.93 1.52
N TYR A 45 16.21 1.94 1.22
CA TYR A 45 16.56 0.86 2.14
C TYR A 45 18.07 0.75 2.22
N THR A 46 18.55 0.41 3.40
CA THR A 46 19.96 0.15 3.66
C THR A 46 20.11 -1.24 4.24
N GLY A 47 21.23 -1.88 3.95
CA GLY A 47 21.42 -3.26 4.35
C GLY A 47 22.86 -3.72 4.28
N SER A 48 23.05 -4.99 4.65
CA SER A 48 24.32 -5.70 4.52
C SER A 48 24.11 -6.97 3.70
N LEU A 49 25.00 -7.20 2.74
CA LEU A 49 25.06 -8.39 1.91
C LEU A 49 26.30 -9.19 2.29
N GLN A 50 26.08 -10.40 2.78
CA GLN A 50 27.11 -11.41 2.95
C GLN A 50 27.09 -12.34 1.73
N SER A 51 28.27 -12.66 1.21
CA SER A 51 28.44 -13.64 0.13
C SER A 51 29.26 -14.82 0.62
N PHE A 52 29.07 -15.98 0.02
CA PHE A 52 29.87 -17.16 0.30
C PHE A 52 31.36 -16.90 0.11
N ASP A 53 32.16 -17.20 1.13
CA ASP A 53 33.62 -17.14 1.13
C ASP A 53 34.17 -18.56 1.00
N PRO A 54 34.72 -18.95 -0.17
CA PRO A 54 35.25 -20.31 -0.39
C PRO A 54 36.41 -20.68 0.55
N SER A 55 37.12 -19.70 1.11
CA SER A 55 38.27 -19.95 1.99
C SER A 55 37.86 -20.34 3.41
N LYS A 56 36.73 -19.81 3.87
CA LYS A 56 36.11 -20.13 5.17
C LYS A 56 35.01 -21.18 5.04
N PHE A 57 34.54 -21.40 3.82
CA PHE A 57 33.46 -22.31 3.49
C PHE A 57 32.18 -21.98 4.28
N ALA A 58 31.92 -20.68 4.38
CA ALA A 58 30.83 -20.05 5.12
C ALA A 58 30.54 -18.68 4.50
N LEU A 59 29.50 -17.99 4.98
CA LEU A 59 29.29 -16.59 4.62
C LEU A 59 30.44 -15.72 5.12
N GLY A 60 30.92 -14.82 4.26
CA GLY A 60 31.98 -13.87 4.56
C GLY A 60 31.51 -12.65 5.35
N ASP A 61 32.36 -11.63 5.39
CA ASP A 61 32.04 -10.36 6.01
C ASP A 61 30.97 -9.62 5.19
N GLY A 62 30.08 -8.90 5.88
CA GLY A 62 29.00 -8.15 5.24
C GLY A 62 29.51 -6.90 4.55
N VAL A 63 28.98 -6.64 3.36
CA VAL A 63 29.22 -5.41 2.60
C VAL A 63 27.95 -4.58 2.60
N GLU A 64 28.05 -3.30 2.95
CA GLU A 64 26.90 -2.39 2.91
C GLU A 64 26.41 -2.19 1.47
N PHE A 65 25.09 -2.11 1.32
CA PHE A 65 24.45 -1.78 0.06
C PHE A 65 23.19 -0.96 0.32
N THR A 66 22.71 -0.28 -0.72
CA THR A 66 21.45 0.47 -0.66
C THR A 66 20.50 -0.02 -1.74
N VAL A 67 19.20 0.07 -1.46
CA VAL A 67 18.15 -0.17 -2.45
C VAL A 67 17.28 1.06 -2.51
N THR A 68 17.11 1.61 -3.71
CA THR A 68 16.04 2.58 -3.97
C THR A 68 14.89 1.82 -4.60
N ARG A 69 13.71 1.88 -3.99
CA ARG A 69 12.46 1.44 -4.62
C ARG A 69 11.67 2.64 -5.11
N HIS A 70 11.20 2.57 -6.34
CA HIS A 70 10.27 3.52 -6.95
C HIS A 70 9.00 2.78 -7.33
N VAL A 71 7.85 3.30 -6.92
CA VAL A 71 6.53 2.73 -7.21
C VAL A 71 5.71 3.79 -7.91
N GLU A 72 5.23 3.47 -9.11
CA GLU A 72 4.44 4.37 -9.94
C GLU A 72 3.16 3.72 -10.47
N VAL A 73 2.10 4.51 -10.64
CA VAL A 73 0.88 4.08 -11.35
C VAL A 73 1.05 4.41 -12.83
N ASP A 74 1.20 3.38 -13.65
CA ASP A 74 1.38 3.50 -15.11
C ASP A 74 0.06 3.79 -15.82
N HIS A 75 -1.01 3.14 -15.34
CA HIS A 75 -2.30 3.16 -16.01
C HIS A 75 -3.46 2.97 -15.03
N VAL A 76 -4.60 3.56 -15.36
CA VAL A 76 -5.86 3.36 -14.63
C VAL A 76 -6.99 3.06 -15.60
N ASP A 77 -7.67 1.93 -15.39
CA ASP A 77 -8.92 1.57 -16.04
C ASP A 77 -10.02 1.40 -14.97
N GLY A 78 -10.85 2.43 -14.81
CA GLY A 78 -11.86 2.50 -13.77
C GLY A 78 -11.26 2.43 -12.35
N ASP A 79 -11.56 1.34 -11.65
CA ASP A 79 -11.06 1.05 -10.30
C ASP A 79 -9.86 0.11 -10.28
N VAL A 80 -9.27 -0.21 -11.45
CA VAL A 80 -8.02 -0.97 -11.56
C VAL A 80 -6.87 -0.02 -11.87
N ALA A 81 -5.77 -0.14 -11.13
CA ALA A 81 -4.51 0.52 -11.41
C ALA A 81 -3.46 -0.52 -11.81
N VAL A 82 -2.71 -0.23 -12.87
CA VAL A 82 -1.46 -0.92 -13.19
C VAL A 82 -0.32 -0.15 -12.55
N ILE A 83 0.49 -0.85 -11.78
CA ILE A 83 1.56 -0.27 -10.96
C ILE A 83 2.85 -0.97 -11.30
N THR A 84 3.90 -0.20 -11.56
CA THR A 84 5.26 -0.72 -11.69
C THR A 84 6.08 -0.35 -10.47
N SER A 85 6.77 -1.35 -9.93
CA SER A 85 7.73 -1.22 -8.84
C SER A 85 9.12 -1.52 -9.37
N VAL A 86 9.97 -0.50 -9.45
CA VAL A 86 11.38 -0.61 -9.84
C VAL A 86 12.25 -0.56 -8.59
N ALA A 87 13.14 -1.53 -8.43
CA ALA A 87 14.15 -1.55 -7.37
C ALA A 87 15.55 -1.44 -7.99
N GLU A 88 16.26 -0.38 -7.63
CA GLU A 88 17.67 -0.16 -7.98
C GLU A 88 18.53 -0.50 -6.76
N THR A 89 19.35 -1.53 -6.89
CA THR A 89 20.28 -1.99 -5.85
C THR A 89 21.67 -1.46 -6.17
N HIS A 90 22.22 -0.65 -5.29
CA HIS A 90 23.58 -0.12 -5.41
C HIS A 90 24.53 -0.93 -4.52
N ARG A 91 25.48 -1.63 -5.14
CA ARG A 91 26.50 -2.45 -4.44
C ARG A 91 27.90 -2.00 -4.85
N PRO A 92 28.93 -2.23 -4.02
CA PRO A 92 30.31 -1.92 -4.40
C PRO A 92 30.80 -2.66 -5.65
N THR A 93 30.20 -3.82 -5.97
CA THR A 93 30.51 -4.60 -7.17
C THR A 93 29.76 -4.16 -8.43
N GLY A 94 28.88 -3.16 -8.31
CA GLY A 94 28.05 -2.64 -9.40
C GLY A 94 26.57 -2.62 -9.06
N ASP A 95 25.82 -1.88 -9.87
CA ASP A 95 24.38 -1.68 -9.69
C ASP A 95 23.57 -2.76 -10.40
N SER A 96 22.37 -3.02 -9.90
CA SER A 96 21.40 -3.89 -10.57
C SER A 96 19.99 -3.34 -10.40
N THR A 97 19.15 -3.57 -11.41
CA THR A 97 17.75 -3.12 -11.42
C THR A 97 16.83 -4.32 -11.57
N SER A 98 15.75 -4.36 -10.79
CA SER A 98 14.61 -5.24 -11.02
C SER A 98 13.33 -4.40 -11.16
N ALA A 99 12.39 -4.89 -11.95
CA ALA A 99 11.11 -4.22 -12.18
C ALA A 99 9.99 -5.27 -12.19
N HIS A 100 8.90 -4.96 -11.49
CA HIS A 100 7.74 -5.83 -11.36
C HIS A 100 6.46 -5.02 -11.56
N THR A 101 5.54 -5.53 -12.35
CA THR A 101 4.28 -4.84 -12.70
C THR A 101 3.08 -5.62 -12.18
N TYR A 102 2.12 -4.90 -11.61
CA TYR A 102 0.96 -5.45 -10.89
C TYR A 102 -0.32 -4.76 -11.34
N ALA A 103 -1.43 -5.49 -11.43
CA ALA A 103 -2.77 -4.91 -11.57
C ALA A 103 -3.54 -5.05 -10.26
N LEU A 104 -3.96 -3.93 -9.69
CA LEU A 104 -4.60 -3.87 -8.37
C LEU A 104 -5.87 -3.04 -8.37
N SER A 105 -6.80 -3.42 -7.51
CA SER A 105 -7.96 -2.61 -7.17
C SER A 105 -7.50 -1.36 -6.42
N ARG A 106 -7.94 -0.20 -6.88
CA ARG A 106 -7.67 1.10 -6.26
C ARG A 106 -8.41 1.28 -4.94
N VAL A 107 -9.35 0.40 -4.60
CA VAL A 107 -10.19 0.52 -3.40
C VAL A 107 -9.62 -0.29 -2.25
N ASP A 108 -9.30 -1.56 -2.50
CA ASP A 108 -8.92 -2.52 -1.46
C ASP A 108 -7.54 -3.15 -1.69
N TYR A 109 -6.83 -2.74 -2.76
CA TYR A 109 -5.50 -3.21 -3.14
C TYR A 109 -5.42 -4.71 -3.44
N SER A 110 -6.57 -5.37 -3.64
CA SER A 110 -6.63 -6.74 -4.12
C SER A 110 -6.14 -6.86 -5.55
N GLN A 111 -5.53 -8.00 -5.89
CA GLN A 111 -5.14 -8.31 -7.27
C GLN A 111 -6.36 -8.31 -8.19
N GLN A 112 -6.19 -7.72 -9.38
CA GLN A 112 -7.21 -7.66 -10.42
C GLN A 112 -6.67 -8.26 -11.72
N PRO A 113 -7.56 -8.67 -12.65
CA PRO A 113 -7.15 -9.00 -14.01
C PRO A 113 -6.40 -7.82 -14.65
N ALA A 114 -5.36 -8.13 -15.42
CA ALA A 114 -4.65 -7.11 -16.18
C ALA A 114 -5.59 -6.43 -17.21
N PRO A 115 -5.59 -5.09 -17.30
CA PRO A 115 -6.21 -4.39 -18.42
C PRO A 115 -5.60 -4.81 -19.76
N GLU A 116 -6.34 -4.60 -20.86
CA GLU A 116 -5.88 -4.97 -22.20
C GLU A 116 -4.52 -4.31 -22.53
N GLY A 117 -3.56 -5.10 -23.00
CA GLY A 117 -2.22 -4.62 -23.38
C GLY A 117 -1.19 -4.60 -22.25
N PHE A 118 -1.54 -5.03 -21.04
CA PHE A 118 -0.60 -5.14 -19.92
C PHE A 118 -0.32 -6.60 -19.55
N GLU A 119 0.94 -6.90 -19.26
CA GLU A 119 1.36 -8.13 -18.59
C GLU A 119 1.69 -7.79 -17.14
N VAL A 120 1.12 -8.54 -16.20
CA VAL A 120 1.31 -8.31 -14.76
C VAL A 120 1.59 -9.62 -14.05
N GLU A 121 2.27 -9.54 -12.92
CA GLU A 121 2.55 -10.71 -12.09
C GLU A 121 1.31 -11.20 -11.34
N ASP A 122 1.21 -12.53 -11.23
CA ASP A 122 0.22 -13.18 -10.36
C ASP A 122 0.73 -13.18 -8.92
N GLN A 123 0.14 -12.32 -8.10
CA GLN A 123 0.53 -12.13 -6.69
C GLN A 123 -0.09 -13.19 -5.78
N LYS A 124 -0.94 -14.07 -6.32
CA LYS A 124 -1.67 -15.10 -5.57
C LYS A 124 -2.46 -14.51 -4.40
N GLY A 125 -2.97 -13.29 -4.57
CA GLY A 125 -3.74 -12.55 -3.57
C GLY A 125 -2.95 -11.95 -2.41
N ALA A 126 -1.61 -12.03 -2.42
CA ALA A 126 -0.77 -11.38 -1.43
C ALA A 126 -0.54 -9.89 -1.75
N MET A 127 -0.26 -9.09 -0.72
CA MET A 127 0.02 -7.66 -0.86
C MET A 127 1.42 -7.42 -1.42
N VAL A 128 1.59 -6.32 -2.17
CA VAL A 128 2.88 -5.94 -2.79
C VAL A 128 3.51 -4.66 -2.23
N PHE A 129 2.73 -3.78 -1.60
CA PHE A 129 3.24 -2.53 -0.99
C PHE A 129 2.53 -2.13 0.31
N SER A 130 1.20 -2.23 0.36
CA SER A 130 0.40 -1.84 1.52
C SER A 130 -0.90 -2.62 1.61
N LEU A 131 -1.49 -2.60 2.79
CA LEU A 131 -2.86 -3.04 3.03
C LEU A 131 -3.85 -1.88 2.77
N PRO A 132 -5.16 -2.17 2.58
CA PRO A 132 -6.16 -1.13 2.46
C PRO A 132 -6.37 -0.35 3.76
N MET A 133 -7.08 0.78 3.66
CA MET A 133 -7.39 1.64 4.80
C MET A 133 -8.16 0.89 5.89
N ASN A 134 -7.75 1.05 7.15
CA ASN A 134 -8.21 0.32 8.33
C ASN A 134 -8.05 -1.21 8.16
N PRO A 135 -6.82 -1.70 7.95
CA PRO A 135 -6.60 -3.12 7.70
C PRO A 135 -6.93 -3.96 8.93
N SER A 136 -7.22 -5.25 8.70
CA SER A 136 -7.14 -6.26 9.75
C SER A 136 -5.69 -6.68 9.92
N PRO A 137 -5.20 -6.94 11.15
CA PRO A 137 -3.85 -7.47 11.35
C PRO A 137 -3.71 -8.94 10.90
N ASP A 138 -4.82 -9.67 10.78
CA ASP A 138 -4.84 -11.10 10.51
C ASP A 138 -5.11 -11.45 9.04
N GLY A 139 -4.66 -12.64 8.62
CA GLY A 139 -5.01 -13.21 7.32
C GLY A 139 -4.34 -12.53 6.12
N ASN A 140 -3.26 -11.76 6.37
CA ASN A 140 -2.49 -11.08 5.36
C ASN A 140 -1.33 -11.94 4.86
N ALA A 141 -0.86 -11.67 3.65
CA ALA A 141 0.36 -12.25 3.10
C ALA A 141 1.12 -11.19 2.29
N LEU A 142 2.44 -11.25 2.28
CA LEU A 142 3.33 -10.42 1.45
C LEU A 142 3.79 -11.22 0.23
N TYR A 143 3.68 -10.66 -0.97
CA TYR A 143 4.21 -11.29 -2.16
C TYR A 143 5.74 -11.15 -2.20
N ASP A 144 6.45 -12.28 -2.21
CA ASP A 144 7.90 -12.31 -2.40
C ASP A 144 8.25 -12.41 -3.88
N THR A 145 8.89 -11.37 -4.42
CA THR A 145 9.22 -11.32 -5.84
C THR A 145 10.30 -12.33 -6.24
N VAL A 146 11.14 -12.78 -5.30
CA VAL A 146 12.25 -13.71 -5.57
C VAL A 146 11.74 -15.14 -5.75
N THR A 147 10.87 -15.59 -4.84
CA THR A 147 10.27 -16.94 -4.92
C THR A 147 8.97 -16.97 -5.70
N ARG A 148 8.34 -15.80 -5.95
CA ARG A 148 7.02 -15.65 -6.56
C ARG A 148 5.93 -16.41 -5.79
N GLU A 149 6.07 -16.39 -4.48
CA GLU A 149 5.17 -17.05 -3.53
C GLU A 149 4.70 -16.05 -2.46
N PRO A 150 3.49 -16.26 -1.90
CA PRO A 150 3.01 -15.46 -0.79
C PRO A 150 3.68 -15.89 0.51
N ILE A 151 4.27 -14.94 1.24
CA ILE A 151 4.74 -15.09 2.61
C ILE A 151 3.55 -14.79 3.55
N PRO A 152 2.98 -15.79 4.26
CA PRO A 152 1.94 -15.53 5.24
C PRO A 152 2.47 -14.61 6.35
N LEU A 153 1.65 -13.64 6.77
CA LEU A 153 1.99 -12.70 7.84
C LEU A 153 1.20 -13.05 9.10
N GLU A 154 1.93 -13.15 10.21
CA GLU A 154 1.39 -13.34 11.55
C GLU A 154 1.45 -12.01 12.31
N HIS A 155 0.36 -11.65 12.98
CA HIS A 155 0.33 -10.53 13.90
C HIS A 155 1.08 -10.89 15.18
N VAL A 156 2.17 -10.18 15.46
CA VAL A 156 3.03 -10.43 16.64
C VAL A 156 2.80 -9.41 17.76
N GLY A 157 2.18 -8.26 17.46
CA GLY A 157 1.85 -7.25 18.45
C GLY A 157 1.42 -5.91 17.86
N ASP A 158 1.13 -4.97 18.75
CA ASP A 158 0.82 -3.58 18.42
C ASP A 158 1.89 -2.68 19.02
N SER A 159 2.31 -1.66 18.29
CA SER A 159 3.31 -0.71 18.78
C SER A 159 3.03 0.73 18.33
N VAL A 160 3.87 1.65 18.77
CA VAL A 160 3.86 3.05 18.32
C VAL A 160 5.21 3.36 17.68
N LEU A 161 5.18 3.79 16.42
CA LEU A 161 6.37 4.15 15.64
C LEU A 161 6.22 5.57 15.11
N GLU A 162 7.15 6.47 15.45
CA GLU A 162 7.09 7.88 15.02
C GLU A 162 5.73 8.56 15.31
N GLY A 163 5.11 8.22 16.44
CA GLY A 163 3.80 8.74 16.86
C GLY A 163 2.59 8.12 16.14
N ARG A 164 2.79 7.09 15.32
CA ARG A 164 1.75 6.33 14.63
C ARG A 164 1.47 5.01 15.36
N GLU A 165 0.20 4.65 15.50
CA GLU A 165 -0.19 3.30 15.91
C GLU A 165 0.03 2.33 14.74
N VAL A 166 0.77 1.25 14.98
CA VAL A 166 1.12 0.26 13.96
C VAL A 166 0.84 -1.17 14.43
N PHE A 167 0.48 -2.05 13.49
CA PHE A 167 0.53 -3.49 13.66
C PHE A 167 1.95 -3.99 13.37
N ASP A 168 2.49 -4.80 14.27
CA ASP A 168 3.74 -5.52 14.08
C ASP A 168 3.40 -6.88 13.46
N LEU A 169 3.78 -7.07 12.20
CA LEU A 169 3.55 -8.30 11.44
C LEU A 169 4.88 -8.99 11.13
N ARG A 170 4.91 -10.32 11.21
CA ARG A 170 6.07 -11.14 10.84
C ARG A 170 5.69 -12.21 9.84
N GLY A 171 6.50 -12.40 8.81
CA GLY A 171 6.37 -13.50 7.87
C GLY A 171 7.65 -14.32 7.75
N HIS A 172 7.49 -15.59 7.40
CA HIS A 172 8.60 -16.49 7.09
C HIS A 172 8.22 -17.40 5.93
N LEU A 173 9.12 -17.56 4.97
CA LEU A 173 8.97 -18.49 3.85
C LEU A 173 10.31 -19.05 3.41
N THR A 174 10.35 -20.37 3.25
CA THR A 174 11.43 -21.05 2.51
C THR A 174 10.83 -21.63 1.23
N ALA A 175 11.27 -21.15 0.07
CA ALA A 175 10.75 -21.63 -1.23
C ALA A 175 11.83 -21.59 -2.33
N PRO A 176 11.68 -22.38 -3.42
CA PRO A 176 12.57 -22.28 -4.57
C PRO A 176 12.59 -20.87 -5.17
N ILE A 177 13.77 -20.42 -5.60
CA ILE A 177 13.89 -19.15 -6.33
C ILE A 177 13.23 -19.33 -7.71
N ALA A 178 12.27 -18.46 -8.03
CA ALA A 178 11.52 -18.49 -9.27
C ALA A 178 11.75 -17.27 -10.16
N ASP A 179 12.29 -16.17 -9.61
CA ASP A 179 12.64 -14.98 -10.38
C ASP A 179 13.82 -15.27 -11.33
N PRO A 180 13.63 -15.20 -12.66
CA PRO A 180 14.70 -15.41 -13.62
C PRO A 180 15.88 -14.43 -13.45
N ALA A 181 15.63 -13.20 -12.99
CA ALA A 181 16.67 -12.20 -12.79
C ALA A 181 17.64 -12.59 -11.66
N VAL A 182 17.18 -13.39 -10.70
CA VAL A 182 18.00 -13.91 -9.59
C VAL A 182 18.53 -15.32 -9.92
N LEU A 183 17.66 -16.18 -10.46
CA LEU A 183 17.97 -17.60 -10.69
C LEU A 183 19.02 -17.79 -11.79
N ALA A 184 18.89 -17.10 -12.93
CA ALA A 184 19.75 -17.35 -14.09
C ALA A 184 21.23 -17.01 -13.83
N PRO A 185 21.60 -15.87 -13.20
CA PRO A 185 22.99 -15.60 -12.84
C PRO A 185 23.56 -16.63 -11.86
N ALA A 186 22.76 -17.08 -10.88
CA ALA A 186 23.19 -18.08 -9.90
C ALA A 186 23.44 -19.45 -10.56
N GLN A 187 22.52 -19.90 -11.40
CA GLN A 187 22.66 -21.13 -12.18
C GLN A 187 23.87 -21.08 -13.12
N ALA A 188 24.11 -19.94 -13.79
CA ALA A 188 25.30 -19.76 -14.62
C ALA A 188 26.60 -19.91 -13.81
N GLY A 189 26.65 -19.38 -12.58
CA GLY A 189 27.76 -19.57 -11.66
C GLY A 189 27.98 -21.04 -11.27
N ILE A 190 26.91 -21.77 -10.98
CA ILE A 190 26.96 -23.21 -10.68
C ILE A 190 27.46 -24.00 -11.90
N ALA A 191 26.91 -23.72 -13.09
CA ALA A 191 27.32 -24.37 -14.34
C ALA A 191 28.80 -24.16 -14.64
N ALA A 192 29.30 -22.93 -14.44
CA ALA A 192 30.71 -22.60 -14.63
C ALA A 192 31.62 -23.35 -13.64
N MET A 193 31.18 -23.51 -12.39
CA MET A 193 31.90 -24.28 -11.37
C MET A 193 31.90 -25.78 -11.66
N ALA A 194 30.76 -26.32 -12.08
CA ALA A 194 30.58 -27.74 -12.35
C ALA A 194 31.25 -28.19 -13.66
N GLY A 195 31.40 -27.26 -14.61
CA GLY A 195 31.89 -27.55 -15.96
C GLY A 195 30.91 -28.38 -16.81
N VAL A 196 29.69 -28.60 -16.34
CA VAL A 196 28.64 -29.41 -16.97
C VAL A 196 27.25 -28.87 -16.62
N GLY A 197 26.27 -29.16 -17.49
CA GLY A 197 24.86 -28.80 -17.27
C GLY A 197 24.55 -27.32 -17.44
N ASP A 198 23.37 -26.92 -16.98
CA ASP A 198 22.84 -25.55 -16.99
C ASP A 198 22.82 -24.91 -15.59
N GLY A 199 23.43 -25.57 -14.59
CA GLY A 199 23.41 -25.13 -13.19
C GLY A 199 22.31 -25.77 -12.34
N SER A 200 21.46 -26.64 -12.93
CA SER A 200 20.46 -27.43 -12.20
C SER A 200 20.99 -28.77 -11.65
N VAL A 201 22.23 -29.14 -11.97
CA VAL A 201 22.87 -30.39 -11.53
C VAL A 201 24.31 -30.15 -11.11
N LEU A 202 24.80 -30.97 -10.18
CA LEU A 202 26.21 -31.03 -9.80
C LEU A 202 26.75 -32.47 -9.94
N PRO A 203 28.00 -32.64 -10.42
CA PRO A 203 28.68 -33.93 -10.36
C PRO A 203 28.75 -34.45 -8.93
N LYS A 204 28.42 -35.73 -8.75
CA LYS A 204 28.48 -36.43 -7.45
C LYS A 204 29.85 -36.30 -6.78
N GLN A 205 30.93 -36.26 -7.56
CA GLN A 205 32.30 -36.06 -7.05
C GLN A 205 32.49 -34.69 -6.40
N ILE A 206 31.87 -33.62 -6.92
CA ILE A 206 31.92 -32.29 -6.30
C ILE A 206 31.22 -32.32 -4.94
N LEU A 207 30.05 -32.97 -4.87
CA LEU A 207 29.31 -33.09 -3.62
C LEU A 207 30.03 -33.98 -2.58
N GLN A 208 30.79 -34.99 -3.02
CA GLN A 208 31.65 -35.78 -2.13
C GLN A 208 32.80 -34.94 -1.54
N VAL A 209 33.44 -34.10 -2.37
CA VAL A 209 34.46 -33.16 -1.89
C VAL A 209 33.84 -32.17 -0.91
N LEU A 210 32.66 -31.65 -1.23
CA LEU A 210 31.90 -30.74 -0.39
C LEU A 210 31.59 -31.33 0.99
N ALA A 211 31.09 -32.58 1.02
CA ALA A 211 30.82 -33.30 2.26
C ALA A 211 32.09 -33.51 3.10
N GLY A 212 33.26 -33.64 2.48
CA GLY A 212 34.55 -33.77 3.17
C GLY A 212 35.05 -32.50 3.86
N VAL A 213 34.54 -31.32 3.49
CA VAL A 213 34.94 -30.02 4.07
C VAL A 213 33.84 -29.39 4.95
N LEU A 214 32.60 -29.89 4.85
CA LEU A 214 31.49 -29.47 5.71
C LEU A 214 31.67 -29.95 7.16
N PRO A 215 31.12 -29.21 8.15
CA PRO A 215 30.96 -29.71 9.50
C PRO A 215 30.18 -31.04 9.55
N PRO A 216 30.49 -31.96 10.48
CA PRO A 216 29.90 -33.30 10.52
C PRO A 216 28.38 -33.34 10.48
N GLU A 217 27.72 -32.37 11.12
CA GLU A 217 26.28 -32.21 11.16
C GLU A 217 25.64 -31.96 9.79
N LYS A 218 26.34 -31.25 8.89
CA LYS A 218 25.91 -31.03 7.49
C LYS A 218 26.40 -32.15 6.57
N ALA A 219 27.59 -32.70 6.83
CA ALA A 219 28.21 -33.72 5.99
C ALA A 219 27.51 -35.09 6.04
N GLN A 220 27.01 -35.51 7.20
CA GLN A 220 26.35 -36.81 7.38
C GLN A 220 25.12 -37.02 6.49
N PRO A 221 24.10 -36.12 6.48
CA PRO A 221 22.93 -36.30 5.64
C PRO A 221 23.28 -36.30 4.15
N ILE A 222 24.22 -35.45 3.73
CA ILE A 222 24.71 -35.41 2.35
C ILE A 222 25.35 -36.74 1.96
N THR A 223 26.27 -37.27 2.79
CA THR A 223 26.98 -38.52 2.50
C THR A 223 26.02 -39.70 2.41
N ALA A 224 25.03 -39.76 3.30
CA ALA A 224 24.00 -40.80 3.30
C ALA A 224 23.13 -40.74 2.03
N ALA A 225 22.67 -39.55 1.66
CA ALA A 225 21.84 -39.36 0.48
C ALA A 225 22.60 -39.60 -0.84
N LEU A 226 23.87 -39.16 -0.92
CA LEU A 226 24.70 -39.30 -2.12
C LEU A 226 24.87 -40.74 -2.58
N ALA A 227 24.85 -41.73 -1.67
CA ALA A 227 25.00 -43.13 -2.05
C ALA A 227 23.96 -43.58 -3.10
N ALA A 228 22.73 -43.07 -2.99
CA ALA A 228 21.61 -43.40 -3.87
C ALA A 228 21.48 -42.46 -5.09
N GLN A 229 22.25 -41.37 -5.16
CA GLN A 229 22.14 -40.39 -6.24
C GLN A 229 22.88 -40.84 -7.52
N PRO A 230 22.39 -40.43 -8.71
CA PRO A 230 23.10 -40.60 -9.99
C PRO A 230 24.41 -39.80 -10.03
N ASP A 231 25.19 -39.96 -11.10
CA ASP A 231 26.46 -39.23 -11.28
C ASP A 231 26.26 -37.71 -11.39
N LEU A 232 25.15 -37.28 -11.97
CA LEU A 232 24.71 -35.88 -12.01
C LEU A 232 23.54 -35.69 -11.05
N VAL A 233 23.82 -35.08 -9.91
CA VAL A 233 22.86 -34.92 -8.82
C VAL A 233 22.08 -33.62 -9.01
N PRO A 234 20.74 -33.65 -9.02
CA PRO A 234 19.94 -32.44 -9.11
C PRO A 234 20.14 -31.52 -7.90
N VAL A 235 20.19 -30.21 -8.17
CA VAL A 235 20.31 -29.17 -7.16
C VAL A 235 19.25 -28.09 -7.35
N VAL A 236 18.83 -27.48 -6.25
CA VAL A 236 17.79 -26.44 -6.24
C VAL A 236 18.25 -25.29 -5.38
N LEU A 237 18.08 -24.07 -5.89
CA LEU A 237 18.28 -22.84 -5.13
C LEU A 237 16.98 -22.46 -4.44
N THR A 238 17.02 -22.26 -3.13
CA THR A 238 15.91 -21.74 -2.33
C THR A 238 16.26 -20.40 -1.73
N ALA A 239 15.27 -19.56 -1.51
CA ALA A 239 15.38 -18.41 -0.62
C ALA A 239 14.68 -18.76 0.70
N ASP A 240 15.37 -18.50 1.80
CA ASP A 240 14.83 -18.52 3.15
C ASP A 240 14.67 -17.08 3.63
N THR A 241 13.43 -16.61 3.70
CA THR A 241 13.08 -15.20 3.86
C THR A 241 12.28 -15.01 5.15
N THR A 242 12.76 -14.13 6.03
CA THR A 242 12.00 -13.57 7.14
C THR A 242 11.73 -12.10 6.88
N VAL A 243 10.51 -11.64 7.14
CA VAL A 243 10.12 -10.24 7.03
C VAL A 243 9.45 -9.76 8.31
N ASP A 244 9.85 -8.59 8.79
CA ASP A 244 9.20 -7.86 9.88
C ASP A 244 8.64 -6.55 9.30
N LEU A 245 7.34 -6.30 9.52
CA LEU A 245 6.63 -5.13 9.00
C LEU A 245 5.95 -4.37 10.15
N ASN A 246 6.03 -3.04 10.11
CA ASN A 246 5.20 -2.15 10.92
C ASN A 246 4.18 -1.48 10.01
N ILE A 247 2.92 -1.91 10.09
CA ILE A 247 1.83 -1.44 9.23
C ILE A 247 0.97 -0.42 9.97
N ASP A 248 0.75 0.74 9.36
CA ASP A 248 -0.14 1.77 9.91
C ASP A 248 -1.58 1.25 10.10
N THR A 249 -2.11 1.35 11.32
CA THR A 249 -3.45 0.83 11.65
C THR A 249 -4.60 1.56 10.95
N ARG A 250 -4.36 2.79 10.47
CA ARG A 250 -5.39 3.62 9.82
C ARG A 250 -5.30 3.56 8.31
N PHE A 251 -4.11 3.66 7.73
CA PHE A 251 -3.90 3.74 6.29
C PHE A 251 -3.46 2.42 5.66
N GLY A 252 -3.01 1.45 6.44
CA GLY A 252 -2.47 0.18 5.93
C GLY A 252 -1.11 0.30 5.24
N SER A 253 -0.53 1.51 5.22
CA SER A 253 0.81 1.75 4.68
C SER A 253 1.89 1.11 5.53
N THR A 254 2.88 0.50 4.87
CA THR A 254 4.09 0.00 5.54
C THR A 254 4.96 1.18 5.96
N VAL A 255 5.09 1.40 7.28
CA VAL A 255 5.90 2.48 7.85
C VAL A 255 7.37 2.07 7.93
N ARG A 256 7.63 0.81 8.28
CA ARG A 256 8.95 0.21 8.32
C ARG A 256 8.86 -1.25 7.88
N SER A 257 9.87 -1.71 7.16
CA SER A 257 10.07 -3.12 6.84
C SER A 257 11.52 -3.51 7.07
N VAL A 258 11.76 -4.71 7.59
CA VAL A 258 13.07 -5.37 7.63
C VAL A 258 12.92 -6.75 7.00
N GLN A 259 13.81 -7.08 6.07
CA GLN A 259 13.85 -8.37 5.39
C GLN A 259 15.23 -8.99 5.58
N ASP A 260 15.23 -10.25 6.02
CA ASP A 260 16.41 -11.10 6.15
C ASP A 260 16.23 -12.30 5.23
N GLN A 261 17.03 -12.36 4.17
CA GLN A 261 16.92 -13.36 3.13
C GLN A 261 18.23 -14.10 2.95
N THR A 262 18.20 -15.43 3.06
CA THR A 262 19.34 -16.29 2.77
C THR A 262 19.08 -17.13 1.53
N THR A 263 19.99 -17.08 0.57
CA THR A 263 19.97 -17.97 -0.60
C THR A 263 20.74 -19.24 -0.27
N VAL A 264 20.07 -20.38 -0.37
CA VAL A 264 20.63 -21.70 -0.02
C VAL A 264 20.69 -22.57 -1.27
N LEU A 265 21.84 -23.18 -1.52
CA LEU A 265 21.98 -24.25 -2.49
C LEU A 265 21.64 -25.57 -1.82
N ASN A 266 20.70 -26.32 -2.39
CA ASN A 266 20.25 -27.61 -1.87
C ASN A 266 20.55 -28.72 -2.87
N MET A 267 20.89 -29.90 -2.35
CA MET A 267 20.85 -31.15 -3.09
C MET A 267 19.42 -31.69 -3.02
N GLN A 268 18.89 -32.13 -4.16
CA GLN A 268 17.60 -32.78 -4.21
C GLN A 268 17.76 -34.29 -4.13
N ALA A 269 17.19 -34.91 -3.09
CA ALA A 269 17.16 -36.35 -2.88
C ALA A 269 15.71 -36.85 -2.88
N GLY A 270 15.16 -37.09 -4.08
CA GLY A 270 13.73 -37.34 -4.24
C GLY A 270 12.94 -36.05 -3.99
N GLU A 271 12.04 -36.05 -3.02
CA GLU A 271 11.28 -34.86 -2.60
C GLU A 271 11.98 -34.07 -1.48
N GLU A 272 13.06 -34.61 -0.90
CA GLU A 272 13.80 -33.96 0.18
C GLU A 272 14.86 -33.00 -0.37
N LEU A 273 14.91 -31.79 0.21
CA LEU A 273 15.96 -30.82 -0.04
C LEU A 273 16.96 -30.86 1.13
N ILE A 274 18.21 -31.19 0.81
CA ILE A 274 19.30 -31.24 1.78
C ILE A 274 20.17 -29.99 1.58
N PRO A 275 20.24 -29.07 2.55
CA PRO A 275 21.00 -27.83 2.41
C PRO A 275 22.49 -28.13 2.30
N LEU A 276 23.12 -27.60 1.26
CA LEU A 276 24.54 -27.76 0.99
C LEU A 276 25.32 -26.54 1.50
N LEU A 277 24.97 -25.36 1.01
CA LEU A 277 25.71 -24.12 1.21
C LEU A 277 24.77 -22.92 1.26
N ASP A 278 25.07 -22.00 2.17
CA ASP A 278 24.48 -20.67 2.16
C ASP A 278 25.32 -19.82 1.19
N LEU A 279 24.72 -19.42 0.08
CA LEU A 279 25.43 -18.71 -0.99
C LEU A 279 25.50 -17.21 -0.72
N SER A 280 24.46 -16.66 -0.13
CA SER A 280 24.39 -15.25 0.25
C SER A 280 23.35 -15.03 1.33
N ARG A 281 23.53 -13.98 2.12
CA ARG A 281 22.51 -13.47 3.04
C ARG A 281 22.41 -11.96 2.90
N ALA A 282 21.21 -11.45 2.66
CA ALA A 282 20.91 -10.04 2.60
C ALA A 282 20.00 -9.67 3.77
N VAL A 283 20.44 -8.73 4.59
CA VAL A 283 19.59 -8.09 5.61
C VAL A 283 19.40 -6.65 5.19
N VAL A 284 18.16 -6.26 4.90
CA VAL A 284 17.81 -4.94 4.39
C VAL A 284 16.63 -4.37 5.15
N GLY A 285 16.66 -3.09 5.47
CA GLY A 285 15.59 -2.41 6.18
C GLY A 285 15.34 -1.00 5.67
N THR A 286 14.12 -0.51 5.88
CA THR A 286 13.79 0.90 5.64
C THR A 286 14.68 1.77 6.53
N ASP A 287 15.33 2.78 5.96
CA ASP A 287 16.16 3.69 6.74
C ASP A 287 15.31 4.62 7.63
N ASP A 288 15.88 5.09 8.75
CA ASP A 288 15.16 5.89 9.74
C ASP A 288 14.59 7.20 9.17
N ALA A 289 15.25 7.79 8.17
CA ALA A 289 14.77 9.02 7.54
C ALA A 289 13.50 8.77 6.69
N SER A 290 13.48 7.65 5.98
CA SER A 290 12.32 7.17 5.20
C SER A 290 11.16 6.79 6.12
N VAL A 291 11.44 6.20 7.30
CA VAL A 291 10.43 5.93 8.35
C VAL A 291 9.80 7.24 8.84
N ALA A 292 10.62 8.22 9.23
CA ALA A 292 10.15 9.51 9.73
C ALA A 292 9.36 10.32 8.67
N ASP A 293 9.83 10.34 7.41
CA ASP A 293 9.14 11.00 6.30
C ASP A 293 7.77 10.34 6.03
N THR A 294 7.72 9.01 6.01
CA THR A 294 6.47 8.26 5.85
C THR A 294 5.49 8.57 6.98
N ALA A 295 5.93 8.52 8.24
CA ALA A 295 5.08 8.83 9.39
C ALA A 295 4.54 10.28 9.37
N SER A 296 5.37 11.24 8.96
CA SER A 296 4.97 12.66 8.79
C SER A 296 3.91 12.84 7.70
N LYS A 297 4.09 12.18 6.54
CA LYS A 297 3.13 12.18 5.44
C LYS A 297 1.79 11.56 5.85
N LEU A 298 1.82 10.44 6.58
CA LEU A 298 0.61 9.79 7.08
C LEU A 298 -0.13 10.68 8.10
N SER A 299 0.59 11.33 9.02
CA SER A 299 -0.01 12.26 10.00
C SER A 299 -0.65 13.48 9.33
N SER A 300 -0.01 14.02 8.30
CA SER A 300 -0.57 15.10 7.49
C SER A 300 -1.81 14.67 6.72
N SER A 301 -1.78 13.47 6.14
CA SER A 301 -2.90 12.87 5.42
C SER A 301 -4.08 12.58 6.36
N GLU A 302 -3.81 12.13 7.59
CA GLU A 302 -4.82 11.93 8.62
C GLU A 302 -5.55 13.22 8.96
N THR A 303 -4.79 14.29 9.20
CA THR A 303 -5.34 15.61 9.52
C THR A 303 -6.23 16.12 8.39
N MET A 304 -5.74 16.03 7.14
CA MET A 304 -6.51 16.42 5.96
C MET A 304 -7.78 15.59 5.82
N LEU A 305 -7.68 14.27 5.99
CA LEU A 305 -8.81 13.35 5.89
C LEU A 305 -9.83 13.61 6.99
N ASP A 306 -9.42 13.88 8.23
CA ASP A 306 -10.33 14.22 9.34
C ASP A 306 -11.04 15.55 9.11
N ILE A 307 -10.35 16.56 8.55
CA ILE A 307 -10.97 17.83 8.17
C ILE A 307 -12.04 17.60 7.09
N VAL A 308 -11.69 16.92 6.01
CA VAL A 308 -12.59 16.73 4.86
C VAL A 308 -13.73 15.76 5.18
N SER A 309 -13.49 14.71 5.98
CA SER A 309 -14.49 13.67 6.25
C SER A 309 -15.41 13.97 7.42
N LYS A 310 -14.92 14.67 8.46
CA LYS A 310 -15.67 14.91 9.70
C LYS A 310 -16.03 16.38 9.85
N TRP A 311 -15.04 17.27 9.86
CA TRP A 311 -15.25 18.66 10.27
C TRP A 311 -15.95 19.52 9.21
N LEU A 312 -15.55 19.40 7.95
CA LEU A 312 -16.12 20.20 6.87
C LEU A 312 -17.60 19.87 6.61
N PRO A 313 -18.02 18.59 6.47
CA PRO A 313 -19.44 18.24 6.35
C PRO A 313 -20.26 18.66 7.56
N LEU A 314 -19.70 18.53 8.78
CA LEU A 314 -20.37 18.95 10.01
C LEU A 314 -20.63 20.46 10.01
N LEU A 315 -19.60 21.26 9.73
CA LEU A 315 -19.70 22.72 9.70
C LEU A 315 -20.69 23.19 8.63
N LEU A 316 -20.63 22.63 7.41
CA LEU A 316 -21.58 22.94 6.34
C LEU A 316 -23.02 22.58 6.73
N THR A 317 -23.21 21.44 7.40
CA THR A 317 -24.54 21.01 7.88
C THR A 317 -25.08 21.96 8.94
N VAL A 318 -24.28 22.32 9.94
CA VAL A 318 -24.68 23.25 11.01
C VAL A 318 -25.06 24.61 10.44
N ILE A 319 -24.22 25.18 9.57
CA ILE A 319 -24.51 26.46 8.91
C ILE A 319 -25.78 26.34 8.06
N GLY A 320 -25.93 25.25 7.31
CA GLY A 320 -27.11 25.01 6.49
C GLY A 320 -28.41 24.97 7.30
N VAL A 321 -28.42 24.24 8.41
CA VAL A 321 -29.56 24.17 9.34
C VAL A 321 -29.87 25.54 9.95
N VAL A 322 -28.85 26.28 10.40
CA VAL A 322 -29.04 27.62 10.95
C VAL A 322 -29.67 28.57 9.93
N LEU A 323 -29.22 28.55 8.68
CA LEU A 323 -29.79 29.37 7.60
C LEU A 323 -31.26 29.03 7.33
N ILE A 324 -31.61 27.74 7.35
CA ILE A 324 -33.00 27.27 7.19
C ILE A 324 -33.85 27.76 8.36
N VAL A 325 -33.41 27.59 9.61
CA VAL A 325 -34.14 28.05 10.81
C VAL A 325 -34.35 29.57 10.77
N VAL A 326 -33.32 30.35 10.44
CA VAL A 326 -33.42 31.82 10.30
C VAL A 326 -34.40 32.20 9.18
N ALA A 327 -34.40 31.48 8.06
CA ALA A 327 -35.35 31.71 6.97
C ALA A 327 -36.80 31.51 7.42
N PHE A 328 -37.07 30.51 8.28
CA PHE A 328 -38.39 30.26 8.88
C PHE A 328 -38.75 31.30 9.94
N LEU A 329 -37.85 31.64 10.87
CA LEU A 329 -38.11 32.62 11.93
C LEU A 329 -38.35 34.04 11.39
N ARG A 330 -37.74 34.39 10.26
CA ARG A 330 -37.98 35.68 9.59
C ARG A 330 -39.32 35.78 8.86
N ARG A 331 -40.12 34.69 8.83
CA ARG A 331 -41.51 34.73 8.38
C ARG A 331 -42.37 35.37 9.48
N ARG A 332 -42.26 36.70 9.66
CA ARG A 332 -43.28 37.42 10.42
C ARG A 332 -44.60 37.35 9.62
N PRO A 333 -45.73 36.94 10.23
CA PRO A 333 -47.02 37.04 9.58
C PRO A 333 -47.28 38.52 9.25
N GLU A 334 -47.71 38.80 8.01
CA GLU A 334 -48.27 40.12 7.71
C GLU A 334 -49.42 40.37 8.69
N PRO A 335 -49.47 41.53 9.38
CA PRO A 335 -50.62 41.87 10.18
C PRO A 335 -51.84 41.82 9.25
N ALA A 336 -52.83 41.02 9.63
CA ALA A 336 -54.07 40.88 8.88
C ALA A 336 -54.60 42.26 8.54
N SER A 337 -54.73 42.57 7.25
CA SER A 337 -55.39 43.79 6.82
C SER A 337 -56.77 43.86 7.49
N PRO A 338 -57.11 44.95 8.19
CA PRO A 338 -58.44 45.09 8.78
C PRO A 338 -59.49 44.96 7.67
N PRO A 339 -60.67 44.40 7.97
CA PRO A 339 -61.75 44.26 6.99
C PRO A 339 -62.04 45.64 6.39
N ALA A 340 -62.10 45.69 5.06
CA ALA A 340 -62.54 46.87 4.33
C ALA A 340 -63.93 47.24 4.84
N GLY A 341 -64.00 48.35 5.58
CA GLY A 341 -65.24 48.95 6.02
C GLY A 341 -66.09 49.31 4.81
N GLU A 342 -67.25 48.68 4.78
CA GLU A 342 -68.50 49.07 4.14
C GLU A 342 -68.57 50.56 3.81
N ALA A 343 -68.81 50.85 2.54
CA ALA A 343 -69.20 52.17 2.06
C ALA A 343 -70.55 52.53 2.69
N ASP A 344 -70.60 53.65 3.42
CA ASP A 344 -71.86 54.28 3.77
C ASP A 344 -72.00 55.59 2.99
N ASP A 345 -73.10 55.61 2.25
CA ASP A 345 -73.57 56.59 1.30
C ASP A 345 -74.54 57.48 2.07
N ALA A 346 -74.18 58.73 2.35
CA ALA A 346 -75.12 59.69 2.93
C ALA A 346 -74.85 61.10 2.40
N SER A 347 -75.78 61.48 1.52
CA SER A 347 -75.99 62.77 0.86
C SER A 347 -76.22 63.93 1.84
N GLY A 348 -76.02 65.18 1.35
CA GLY A 348 -76.49 66.41 2.01
C GLY A 348 -75.59 67.62 1.73
N GLU A 349 -75.67 68.26 0.57
CA GLU A 349 -76.55 69.42 0.26
C GLU A 349 -75.95 70.79 0.69
N VAL A 350 -75.53 71.53 -0.35
CA VAL A 350 -75.71 72.98 -0.60
C VAL A 350 -75.65 73.97 0.58
N LEU A 351 -74.74 74.94 0.52
CA LEU A 351 -75.08 76.38 0.38
C LEU A 351 -73.85 77.25 0.04
N GLU A 352 -73.99 77.96 -1.07
CA GLU A 352 -73.29 79.21 -1.41
C GLU A 352 -73.38 80.26 -0.29
N SER A 353 -72.39 81.16 -0.20
CA SER A 353 -72.63 82.62 -0.26
C SER A 353 -71.31 83.41 -0.11
N THR A 354 -70.96 84.18 -1.14
CA THR A 354 -70.39 85.57 -1.13
C THR A 354 -69.12 85.86 -0.29
N GLY A 355 -68.07 86.52 -0.76
CA GLY A 355 -67.90 87.53 -1.82
C GLY A 355 -66.85 88.58 -1.36
N SER A 356 -66.36 89.39 -2.31
CA SER A 356 -65.41 90.55 -2.21
C SER A 356 -63.91 90.19 -2.18
N GLU A 357 -63.14 90.37 -3.28
CA GLU A 357 -62.59 91.65 -3.83
C GLU A 357 -61.91 92.50 -2.74
N SER A 358 -60.67 92.98 -2.83
CA SER A 358 -59.79 93.31 -3.98
C SER A 358 -58.32 93.26 -3.54
#